data_AF-A0A8T3UA18-F1
#
_entry.id   AF-A0A8T3UA18-F1
#
_cell.length_a   1.000
_cell.length_b   1.000
_cell.length_c   1.000
_cell.angle_alpha   90.00
_cell.angle_beta   90.00
_cell.angle_gamma   90.00
#
_symmetry.space_group_name_H-M   'P 1'
#
loop_
_entity.id
_entity.type
_entity.pdbx_description
1 polymer ?
#
loop_
_entity_poly.entity_id
_entity_poly.type
_entity_poly.pdbx_seq_one_letter_code
_entity_poly.pdbx_strand_id
1 'polypeptide(L)'
;MVLIGLSSGIVLISSLSLIVIFILNGSPIISIFLITALAGGTAGFLPFNKFPAKTFVGDVGAQFMGFMIAVIAIVGVAKTYTLVVLIAPIVMLAIPIFDTLFAIIRRIIKNKSFKGVFMADAGHIHNRLLRNRTYCKTNSKFIIYNNYTLSVF
;
A
#
# COMPACT_ATOMS: atom_id res chain seq x y z
N MET A 1 5.39 8.06 5.15
CA MET A 1 4.40 8.27 6.24
C MET A 1 3.08 8.84 5.72
N VAL A 2 3.09 9.86 4.83
CA VAL A 2 1.87 10.45 4.22
C VAL A 2 0.97 9.43 3.49
N LEU A 3 1.56 8.37 2.91
CA LEU A 3 0.81 7.33 2.18
C LEU A 3 -0.06 6.42 3.07
N ILE A 4 0.30 6.26 4.35
CA ILE A 4 -0.30 5.26 5.25
C ILE A 4 -1.69 5.71 5.75
N GLY A 5 -1.88 7.02 5.95
CA GLY A 5 -3.19 7.59 6.29
C GLY A 5 -4.18 7.55 5.13
N LEU A 6 -3.68 7.68 3.89
CA LEU A 6 -4.49 7.62 2.68
C LEU A 6 -5.05 6.20 2.43
N SER A 7 -4.26 5.17 2.74
CA SER A 7 -4.64 3.77 2.55
C SER A 7 -5.93 3.39 3.27
N SER A 8 -6.09 3.77 4.55
CA SER A 8 -7.32 3.45 5.31
C SER A 8 -8.56 4.14 4.73
N GLY A 9 -8.40 5.35 4.19
CA GLY A 9 -9.50 6.08 3.53
C GLY A 9 -9.96 5.37 2.25
N ILE A 10 -9.01 4.92 1.41
CA ILE A 10 -9.32 4.19 0.17
C ILE A 10 -10.02 2.86 0.49
N VAL A 11 -9.55 2.13 1.50
CA VAL A 11 -10.16 0.88 1.97
C VAL A 11 -11.60 1.11 2.42
N LEU A 12 -11.86 2.18 3.19
CA LEU A 12 -13.20 2.51 3.67
C LEU A 12 -14.15 2.83 2.50
N ILE A 13 -13.72 3.70 1.57
CA ILE A 13 -14.52 4.06 0.39
C ILE A 13 -14.82 2.82 -0.47
N SER A 14 -13.80 2.00 -0.72
CA SER A 14 -13.96 0.77 -1.52
C SER A 14 -14.91 -0.23 -0.86
N SER A 15 -14.84 -0.37 0.46
CA SER A 15 -15.73 -1.25 1.22
C SER A 15 -17.18 -0.78 1.16
N LEU A 16 -17.42 0.54 1.26
CA LEU A 16 -18.76 1.12 1.11
C LEU A 16 -19.33 0.88 -0.29
N SER A 17 -18.53 1.07 -1.34
CA SER A 17 -18.96 0.79 -2.71
C SER A 17 -19.32 -0.69 -2.89
N LEU A 18 -18.52 -1.61 -2.34
CA LEU A 18 -18.79 -3.05 -2.41
C LEU A 18 -20.04 -3.47 -1.64
N ILE A 19 -20.34 -2.84 -0.49
CA ILE A 19 -21.60 -3.08 0.23
C ILE A 19 -22.80 -2.79 -0.68
N VAL A 20 -22.80 -1.64 -1.36
CA VAL A 20 -23.88 -1.27 -2.29
C VAL A 20 -23.99 -2.29 -3.42
N ILE A 21 -22.86 -2.65 -4.05
CA ILE A 21 -22.82 -3.64 -5.13
C ILE A 21 -23.35 -5.00 -4.68
N PHE A 22 -23.00 -5.46 -3.49
CA PHE A 22 -23.41 -6.77 -2.98
C PHE A 22 -24.91 -6.81 -2.65
N ILE A 23 -25.46 -5.73 -2.10
CA ILE A 23 -26.88 -5.62 -1.83
C ILE A 23 -27.66 -5.63 -3.15
N LEU A 24 -27.21 -4.87 -4.15
CA LEU A 24 -27.87 -4.79 -5.46
C LEU A 24 -27.80 -6.12 -6.24
N ASN A 25 -26.69 -6.85 -6.14
CA ASN A 25 -26.50 -8.13 -6.84
C ASN A 25 -27.09 -9.34 -6.13
N GLY A 26 -27.68 -9.18 -4.93
CA GLY A 26 -28.13 -10.33 -4.12
C GLY A 26 -26.99 -11.28 -3.76
N SER A 27 -25.80 -10.73 -3.51
CA SER A 27 -24.61 -11.48 -3.13
C SER A 27 -24.82 -12.28 -1.83
N PRO A 28 -24.01 -13.32 -1.57
CA PRO A 28 -24.12 -14.10 -0.34
C PRO A 28 -24.11 -13.23 0.92
N ILE A 29 -25.00 -13.52 1.87
CA ILE A 29 -25.14 -12.76 3.13
C ILE A 29 -23.79 -12.67 3.87
N ILE A 30 -22.99 -13.74 3.82
CA ILE A 30 -21.67 -13.82 4.45
C ILE A 30 -20.71 -12.75 3.92
N SER A 31 -20.71 -12.48 2.61
CA SER A 31 -19.84 -11.46 2.00
C SER A 31 -20.24 -10.06 2.43
N ILE A 32 -21.55 -9.80 2.54
CA ILE A 32 -22.10 -8.53 3.04
C ILE A 32 -21.70 -8.32 4.51
N PHE A 33 -21.82 -9.34 5.35
CA PHE A 33 -21.39 -9.26 6.75
C PHE A 33 -19.89 -8.98 6.87
N LEU A 34 -19.05 -9.70 6.13
CA LEU A 34 -17.59 -9.54 6.18
C LEU A 34 -17.14 -8.14 5.72
N ILE A 35 -17.66 -7.65 4.59
CA ILE A 35 -17.27 -6.32 4.09
C ILE A 35 -17.78 -5.20 5.02
N THR A 36 -18.94 -5.39 5.66
CA THR A 36 -19.49 -4.42 6.63
C THR A 36 -18.66 -4.40 7.91
N ALA A 37 -18.22 -5.57 8.41
CA ALA A 37 -17.31 -5.64 9.54
C ALA A 37 -15.98 -4.95 9.25
N LEU A 38 -15.42 -5.13 8.05
CA LEU A 38 -14.19 -4.46 7.62
C LEU A 38 -14.38 -2.94 7.51
N ALA A 39 -15.50 -2.48 6.94
CA ALA A 39 -15.84 -1.06 6.87
C ALA A 39 -16.00 -0.45 8.27
N GLY A 40 -16.69 -1.14 9.19
CA GLY A 40 -16.85 -0.72 10.57
C GLY A 40 -15.52 -0.64 11.33
N GLY A 41 -14.66 -1.64 11.19
CA GLY A 41 -13.34 -1.66 11.81
C GLY A 41 -12.42 -0.55 11.28
N THR A 42 -12.43 -0.31 9.97
CA THR A 42 -11.64 0.78 9.36
C THR A 42 -12.19 2.16 9.70
N ALA A 43 -13.50 2.34 9.75
CA ALA A 43 -14.14 3.58 10.21
C ALA A 43 -13.82 3.87 11.68
N GLY A 44 -13.87 2.85 12.55
CA GLY A 44 -13.52 2.98 13.98
C GLY A 44 -12.03 3.28 14.21
N PHE A 45 -11.15 2.79 13.35
CA PHE A 45 -9.72 3.07 13.40
C PHE A 45 -9.37 4.49 12.91
N LEU A 46 -10.13 5.06 11.96
CA LEU A 46 -9.79 6.31 11.28
C LEU A 46 -9.58 7.53 12.22
N PRO A 47 -10.37 7.75 13.30
CA PRO A 47 -10.12 8.83 14.26
C PRO A 47 -8.76 8.73 14.95
N PHE A 48 -8.24 7.52 15.19
CA PHE A 48 -6.93 7.31 15.81
C PHE A 48 -5.77 7.55 14.84
N ASN A 49 -6.06 7.58 13.53
CA ASN A 49 -5.10 7.85 12.46
C ASN A 49 -5.09 9.34 12.03
N LYS A 50 -6.02 10.17 12.51
CA LYS A 50 -6.05 11.62 12.22
C LYS A 50 -4.94 12.36 12.99
N PHE A 51 -4.38 13.41 12.39
CA PHE A 51 -3.27 14.16 13.00
C PHE A 51 -3.73 14.92 14.26
N PRO A 52 -2.98 14.84 15.39
CA PRO A 52 -1.78 14.04 15.63
C PRO A 52 -2.09 12.54 15.80
N ALA A 53 -1.51 11.69 14.92
CA ALA A 53 -1.86 10.28 14.84
C ALA A 53 -1.43 9.52 16.12
N LYS A 54 -2.39 8.82 16.73
CA LYS A 54 -2.16 8.00 17.93
C LYS A 54 -1.66 6.60 17.57
N THR A 55 -2.09 6.08 16.42
CA THR A 55 -1.74 4.74 15.93
C THR A 55 -1.60 4.72 14.42
N PHE A 56 -0.56 4.05 13.91
CA PHE A 56 -0.32 3.87 12.47
C PHE A 56 -0.71 2.45 12.03
N VAL A 57 -1.25 2.32 10.82
CA VAL A 57 -1.62 1.02 10.22
C VAL A 57 -0.41 0.11 10.01
N GLY A 58 0.76 0.71 9.71
CA GLY A 58 1.93 -0.02 9.25
C GLY A 58 1.76 -0.61 7.84
N ASP A 59 2.81 -1.26 7.35
CA ASP A 59 2.82 -1.92 6.04
C ASP A 59 1.95 -3.19 6.03
N VAL A 60 2.09 -4.00 7.10
CA VAL A 60 1.32 -5.24 7.29
C VAL A 60 -0.18 -4.99 7.32
N GLY A 61 -0.63 -3.95 8.05
CA GLY A 61 -2.06 -3.63 8.15
C GLY A 61 -2.66 -3.16 6.82
N ALA A 62 -1.90 -2.40 6.03
CA ALA A 62 -2.35 -1.92 4.73
C ALA A 62 -2.50 -3.10 3.74
N GLN A 63 -1.52 -4.00 3.73
CA GLN A 63 -1.57 -5.20 2.89
C GLN A 63 -2.69 -6.15 3.31
N PHE A 64 -2.92 -6.31 4.62
CA PHE A 64 -4.03 -7.11 5.14
C PHE A 64 -5.39 -6.56 4.71
N MET A 65 -5.63 -5.25 4.87
CA MET A 65 -6.88 -4.62 4.46
C MET A 65 -7.15 -4.76 2.96
N GLY A 66 -6.12 -4.55 2.13
CA GLY A 66 -6.22 -4.73 0.68
C GLY A 66 -6.52 -6.19 0.28
N PHE A 67 -5.83 -7.14 0.91
CA PHE A 67 -6.07 -8.57 0.70
C PHE A 67 -7.50 -8.98 1.08
N MET A 68 -8.00 -8.51 2.24
CA MET A 68 -9.35 -8.81 2.70
C MET A 68 -10.42 -8.28 1.73
N ILE A 69 -10.29 -7.04 1.26
CA ILE A 69 -11.21 -6.50 0.24
C ILE A 69 -11.20 -7.39 -1.01
N ALA A 70 -10.03 -7.78 -1.50
CA ALA A 70 -9.91 -8.60 -2.70
C ALA A 70 -10.60 -9.98 -2.55
N VAL A 71 -10.35 -10.67 -1.43
CA VAL A 71 -10.97 -11.98 -1.16
C VAL A 71 -12.49 -11.84 -1.02
N ILE A 72 -12.95 -10.87 -0.25
CA ILE A 72 -14.39 -10.65 -0.03
C ILE A 72 -15.10 -10.26 -1.34
N ALA A 73 -14.46 -9.44 -2.18
CA ALA A 73 -14.94 -9.10 -3.52
C ALA A 73 -15.13 -10.33 -4.39
N ILE A 74 -14.13 -11.22 -4.42
CA ILE A 74 -14.22 -12.47 -5.19
C ILE A 74 -15.38 -13.33 -4.67
N VAL A 75 -15.46 -13.59 -3.36
CA VAL A 75 -16.50 -14.43 -2.77
C VAL A 75 -17.90 -13.82 -2.96
N GLY A 76 -18.03 -12.49 -2.87
CA GLY A 76 -19.30 -11.78 -3.09
C GLY A 76 -19.79 -11.79 -4.53
N VAL A 77 -18.89 -11.88 -5.51
CA VAL A 77 -19.20 -11.80 -6.96
C VAL A 77 -19.19 -13.18 -7.65
N ALA A 78 -18.58 -14.20 -7.04
CA ALA A 78 -18.35 -15.52 -7.65
C ALA A 78 -19.62 -16.25 -8.12
N LYS A 79 -20.82 -15.90 -7.61
CA LYS A 79 -22.09 -16.44 -8.12
C LYS A 79 -22.36 -16.07 -9.59
N THR A 80 -21.84 -14.94 -10.06
CA THR A 80 -22.22 -14.36 -11.37
C THR A 80 -21.09 -14.43 -12.39
N TYR A 81 -19.82 -14.53 -11.96
CA TYR A 81 -18.65 -14.40 -12.85
C TYR A 81 -17.50 -15.36 -12.55
N THR A 82 -17.78 -16.66 -12.44
CA THR A 82 -16.77 -17.70 -12.15
C THR A 82 -15.59 -17.70 -13.11
N LEU A 83 -15.82 -17.40 -14.39
CA LEU A 83 -14.75 -17.35 -15.41
C LEU A 83 -13.79 -16.18 -15.20
N VAL A 84 -14.31 -15.01 -14.80
CA VAL A 84 -13.51 -13.80 -14.55
C VAL A 84 -12.60 -14.01 -13.34
N VAL A 85 -13.11 -14.67 -12.29
CA VAL A 85 -12.33 -15.02 -11.09
C VAL A 85 -11.15 -15.95 -11.41
N LEU A 86 -11.29 -16.83 -12.41
CA LEU A 86 -10.22 -17.72 -12.84
C LEU A 86 -9.16 -17.02 -13.70
N ILE A 87 -9.60 -16.14 -14.62
CA ILE A 87 -8.73 -15.49 -15.60
C ILE A 87 -8.00 -14.28 -15.00
N ALA A 88 -8.64 -13.51 -14.11
CA ALA A 88 -8.07 -12.28 -13.56
C ALA A 88 -6.70 -12.48 -12.86
N PRO A 89 -6.47 -13.52 -12.02
CA PRO A 89 -5.16 -13.75 -11.41
C PRO A 89 -4.08 -14.05 -12.45
N ILE A 90 -4.42 -14.79 -13.50
CA ILE A 90 -3.47 -15.16 -14.58
C ILE A 90 -3.02 -13.89 -15.31
N VAL A 91 -3.96 -13.03 -15.68
CA VAL A 91 -3.67 -11.75 -16.34
C VAL A 91 -2.89 -10.81 -15.42
N MET A 92 -3.25 -10.75 -14.13
CA MET A 92 -2.55 -9.94 -13.14
C MET A 92 -1.10 -10.39 -12.94
N LEU A 93 -0.82 -11.70 -12.97
CA LEU A 93 0.54 -12.24 -12.89
C LEU A 93 1.36 -12.01 -14.16
N ALA A 94 0.71 -11.86 -15.31
CA ALA A 94 1.40 -11.58 -16.57
C ALA A 94 2.19 -10.27 -16.51
N ILE A 95 1.68 -9.23 -15.81
CA ILE A 95 2.37 -7.94 -15.69
C ILE A 95 3.69 -8.06 -14.90
N PRO A 96 3.73 -8.57 -13.65
CA PRO A 96 4.98 -8.79 -12.92
C PRO A 96 5.95 -9.73 -13.64
N ILE A 97 5.45 -10.77 -14.29
CA ILE A 97 6.28 -11.69 -15.08
C ILE A 97 6.92 -10.94 -16.24
N PHE A 98 6.16 -10.12 -16.97
CA PHE A 98 6.69 -9.34 -18.07
C PHE A 98 7.69 -8.27 -17.58
N ASP A 99 7.42 -7.60 -16.47
CA ASP A 99 8.33 -6.61 -15.88
C ASP A 99 9.65 -7.24 -15.44
N THR A 100 9.62 -8.43 -14.83
CA THR A 100 10.84 -9.15 -14.43
C THR A 100 11.61 -9.65 -15.64
N LEU A 101 10.95 -10.23 -16.64
CA LEU A 101 11.57 -10.63 -17.91
C LEU A 101 12.21 -9.44 -18.63
N PHE A 102 11.49 -8.32 -18.75
CA PHE A 102 12.00 -7.12 -19.41
C PHE A 102 13.13 -6.48 -18.61
N ALA A 103 13.10 -6.53 -17.28
CA ALA A 103 14.22 -6.13 -16.43
C ALA A 103 15.45 -7.01 -16.64
N ILE A 104 15.28 -8.34 -16.76
CA ILE A 104 16.37 -9.29 -17.04
C ILE A 104 16.95 -9.01 -18.43
N ILE A 105 16.13 -8.92 -19.48
CA ILE A 105 16.55 -8.64 -20.85
C ILE A 105 17.30 -7.30 -20.93
N ARG A 106 16.74 -6.24 -20.33
CA ARG A 106 17.37 -4.91 -20.27
C ARG A 106 18.71 -4.94 -19.55
N ARG A 107 18.86 -5.74 -18.49
CA ARG A 107 20.13 -5.92 -17.76
C ARG A 107 21.16 -6.68 -18.61
N ILE A 108 20.75 -7.70 -19.35
CA ILE A 108 21.63 -8.47 -20.25
C ILE A 108 22.10 -7.62 -21.44
N ILE A 109 21.21 -6.79 -22.02
CA ILE A 109 21.55 -5.92 -23.14
C ILE A 109 22.47 -4.77 -22.70
N LYS A 110 22.27 -4.20 -21.51
CA LYS A 110 23.11 -3.11 -20.99
C LYS A 110 24.45 -3.58 -20.39
N ASN A 111 24.51 -4.76 -19.77
CA ASN A 111 25.74 -5.35 -19.25
C ASN A 111 26.16 -6.52 -20.13
N LYS A 112 27.06 -6.29 -21.09
CA LYS A 112 27.69 -7.27 -22.00
C LYS A 112 28.41 -8.47 -21.31
N SER A 113 28.12 -8.81 -20.06
CA SER A 113 28.60 -10.03 -19.43
C SER A 113 27.76 -10.42 -18.20
N PHE A 114 27.47 -11.72 -18.11
CA PHE A 114 26.76 -12.41 -17.01
C PHE A 114 27.45 -12.26 -15.63
N LYS A 115 28.68 -11.73 -15.58
CA LYS A 115 29.47 -11.51 -14.35
C LYS A 115 29.08 -10.28 -13.52
N GLY A 116 28.35 -9.30 -14.08
CA GLY A 116 27.95 -8.09 -13.35
C GLY A 116 26.71 -8.25 -12.46
N VAL A 117 26.06 -9.42 -12.46
CA VAL A 117 24.77 -9.66 -11.79
C VAL A 117 24.92 -9.92 -10.29
N PHE A 118 26.11 -10.31 -9.82
CA PHE A 118 26.41 -10.63 -8.41
C PHE A 118 27.37 -9.67 -7.72
N MET A 119 27.81 -8.59 -8.37
CA MET A 119 28.65 -7.62 -7.69
C MET A 119 27.76 -6.70 -6.86
N ALA A 120 27.88 -6.83 -5.53
CA ALA A 120 27.29 -5.89 -4.58
C ALA A 120 27.85 -4.50 -4.87
N ASP A 121 27.07 -3.67 -5.54
CA ASP A 121 27.45 -2.30 -5.85
C ASP A 121 27.49 -1.48 -4.55
N ALA A 122 28.69 -1.37 -3.98
CA ALA A 122 28.99 -0.58 -2.79
C ALA A 122 29.01 0.94 -3.08
N GLY A 123 28.41 1.38 -4.20
CA GLY A 123 28.32 2.76 -4.63
C GLY A 123 27.05 3.50 -4.20
N HIS A 124 26.22 2.93 -3.31
CA HIS A 124 25.00 3.61 -2.88
C HIS A 124 25.30 4.95 -2.20
N ILE A 125 24.57 5.98 -2.65
CA ILE A 125 24.47 7.35 -2.12
C ILE A 125 24.54 7.47 -0.59
N HIS A 126 24.11 6.46 0.16
CA HIS A 126 24.24 6.39 1.61
C HIS A 126 25.71 6.44 2.11
N ASN A 127 26.64 5.74 1.45
CA ASN A 127 28.08 5.78 1.79
C ASN A 127 28.73 7.12 1.40
N ARG A 128 28.29 7.75 0.31
CA ARG A 128 28.73 9.10 -0.06
C ARG A 128 28.19 10.17 0.90
N LEU A 129 26.99 9.99 1.44
CA LEU A 129 26.41 10.89 2.44
C LEU A 129 27.10 10.74 3.80
N LEU A 130 27.48 9.54 4.21
CA LEU A 130 28.18 9.31 5.49
C LEU A 130 29.61 9.87 5.51
N ARG A 131 30.28 9.97 4.36
CA ARG A 131 31.64 10.55 4.29
C ARG A 131 31.66 12.09 4.39
N ASN A 132 30.51 12.76 4.16
CA ASN A 132 30.37 14.22 4.19
C ASN A 132 29.51 14.75 5.36
N ARG A 133 29.10 13.90 6.32
CA ARG A 133 28.30 14.32 7.49
C ARG A 133 29.16 14.50 8.74
N THR A 134 30.06 15.47 8.67
CA THR A 134 30.62 16.16 9.85
C THR A 134 29.70 17.26 10.37
N TYR A 135 28.42 17.26 9.99
CA TYR A 135 27.43 18.24 10.47
C TYR A 135 26.12 17.55 10.82
N CYS A 136 25.62 17.89 12.00
CA CYS A 136 24.35 17.47 12.58
C CYS A 136 24.35 16.13 13.33
N LYS A 137 25.25 16.04 14.30
CA LYS A 137 24.84 15.59 15.64
C LYS A 137 23.94 16.69 16.23
N THR A 138 22.77 16.29 16.75
CA THR A 138 22.04 17.02 17.80
C THR A 138 21.42 18.37 17.42
N ASN A 139 20.15 18.38 16.95
CA ASN A 139 19.11 19.40 17.26
C ASN A 139 17.98 19.52 16.20
N SER A 140 17.28 18.42 15.87
CA SER A 140 16.14 18.48 14.92
C SER A 140 14.83 17.98 15.52
N LYS A 141 14.53 18.38 16.76
CA LYS A 141 13.19 18.24 17.36
C LYS A 141 12.61 19.53 17.96
N PHE A 142 13.29 20.69 17.87
CA PHE A 142 12.87 21.90 18.60
C PHE A 142 12.64 23.17 17.73
N ILE A 143 12.91 23.14 16.42
CA ILE A 143 12.89 24.36 15.58
C ILE A 143 11.59 24.52 14.76
N ILE A 144 10.80 23.45 14.56
CA ILE A 144 9.59 23.54 13.72
C ILE A 144 8.33 23.96 14.53
N TYR A 145 8.36 23.85 15.86
CA TYR A 145 7.20 24.18 16.71
C TYR A 145 7.13 25.64 17.20
N ASN A 146 8.14 26.48 16.95
CA ASN A 146 8.18 27.85 17.48
C ASN A 146 7.78 28.96 16.47
N ASN A 147 7.42 28.62 15.23
CA ASN A 147 7.10 29.61 14.19
C ASN A 147 5.62 29.62 13.74
N TYR A 148 4.73 28.92 14.45
CA TYR A 148 3.28 28.95 14.15
C TYR A 148 2.42 29.58 15.26
N THR A 149 3.03 30.09 16.34
CA THR A 149 2.32 30.73 17.47
C THR A 149 2.50 32.26 17.51
N LEU A 150 3.23 32.86 16.55
CA LEU A 150 3.53 34.30 16.53
C LEU A 150 3.03 35.05 15.28
N SER A 151 2.09 34.48 14.53
CA SER A 151 1.50 35.15 13.34
C SER A 151 -0.02 35.07 13.26
N VAL A 152 -0.69 34.94 14.41
CA VAL A 152 -2.13 35.23 14.55
C VAL A 152 -2.34 36.02 15.85
N PHE A 153 -1.70 37.19 15.89
CA PHE A 153 -2.43 38.43 16.16
C PHE A 153 -2.68 39.08 14.80
#